data_AF-A0AAD1R2R0-F1
#
_entry.id   AF-A0AAD1R2R0-F1
#
_cell.length_a   1.000
_cell.length_b   1.000
_cell.length_c   1.000
_cell.angle_alpha   90.00
_cell.angle_beta   90.00
_cell.angle_gamma   90.00
#
_symmetry.space_group_name_H-M   'P 1'
#
loop_
_entity.id
_entity.type
_entity.pdbx_description
1 polymer ?
#
loop_
_entity_poly.entity_id
_entity_poly.type
_entity_poly.pdbx_seq_one_letter_code
_entity_poly.pdbx_strand_id
1 'polypeptide(L)'
;MNVCREKSQEERFLSVPVIGETRWWSRDAALTKVFGSFSDPSQAMYVDLIQTMAEISRSDNFNADIRYNAGTHLESLKKFHTVITAQLYLFVFKNTTPLSLYLQTQSMDVLQAYRMVTETVNNLQAHDRDSQMIIDAAKRFAVWANSKLDTTDCKVLIEEDFPSPRRIQRKKRMAGELAVDEPILLASDQFRVEVYNVTLDKIINSLNSRFTTHGQLFADLACFDPKNFEDILVDFHSSALERMSSLVIKFDCNATKEKLLSELFDFASKWQRLKMSELYSLLLQCIIALQLIQSNA
;
A
#
# COMPACT_ATOMS: atom_id res chain seq x y z
N MET A 1 -24.51 -24.78 8.45
CA MET A 1 -23.71 -24.81 9.71
C MET A 1 -22.54 -23.85 9.50
N ASN A 2 -22.45 -22.76 10.27
CA ASN A 2 -21.39 -21.76 10.08
C ASN A 2 -20.17 -22.17 10.92
N VAL A 3 -19.37 -23.10 10.40
CA VAL A 3 -18.20 -23.68 11.08
C VAL A 3 -17.27 -22.61 11.67
N CYS A 4 -17.09 -21.47 10.98
CA CYS A 4 -16.31 -20.34 11.48
C CYS A 4 -16.87 -19.72 12.78
N ARG A 5 -18.20 -19.70 12.96
CA ARG A 5 -18.85 -19.08 14.13
C ARG A 5 -18.72 -19.91 15.39
N GLU A 6 -18.64 -21.23 15.26
CA GLU A 6 -18.56 -22.13 16.41
C GLU A 6 -17.15 -22.12 17.04
N LYS A 7 -16.12 -21.71 16.28
CA LYS A 7 -14.73 -21.65 16.74
C LYS A 7 -14.24 -20.27 17.14
N SER A 8 -14.85 -19.23 16.59
CA SER A 8 -14.50 -17.84 16.84
C SER A 8 -15.14 -17.36 18.15
N GLN A 9 -14.36 -17.11 19.22
CA GLN A 9 -14.87 -16.51 20.46
C GLN A 9 -15.29 -15.04 20.30
N GLU A 10 -15.00 -14.40 19.16
CA GLU A 10 -15.25 -12.97 18.93
C GLU A 10 -16.02 -12.74 17.61
N GLU A 11 -17.08 -11.92 17.65
CA GLU A 11 -17.88 -11.54 16.47
C GLU A 11 -17.09 -10.82 15.37
N ARG A 12 -15.85 -10.40 15.67
CA ARG A 12 -14.90 -9.71 14.78
C ARG A 12 -14.55 -10.52 13.52
N PHE A 13 -14.71 -11.85 13.59
CA PHE A 13 -14.26 -12.81 12.59
C PHE A 13 -15.29 -13.10 11.47
N LEU A 14 -16.41 -12.38 11.45
CA LEU A 14 -17.58 -12.71 10.63
C LEU A 14 -17.53 -12.32 9.14
N SER A 15 -16.59 -11.49 8.68
CA SER A 15 -16.43 -11.24 7.24
C SER A 15 -15.01 -10.86 6.83
N VAL A 16 -14.42 -11.64 5.92
CA VAL A 16 -13.27 -11.17 5.15
C VAL A 16 -13.82 -10.13 4.15
N PRO A 17 -13.21 -8.93 4.04
CA PRO A 17 -13.63 -7.94 3.05
C PRO A 17 -13.68 -8.58 1.66
N VAL A 18 -14.74 -8.32 0.90
CA VAL A 18 -14.82 -8.79 -0.49
C VAL A 18 -13.65 -8.16 -1.25
N ILE A 19 -12.78 -9.02 -1.78
CA ILE A 19 -11.68 -8.59 -2.64
C ILE A 19 -12.30 -8.26 -4.00
N GLY A 20 -12.75 -7.02 -4.16
CA GLY A 20 -13.22 -6.47 -5.43
C GLY A 20 -12.07 -5.96 -6.31
N GLU A 21 -12.35 -5.80 -7.62
CA GLU A 21 -11.37 -5.38 -8.63
C GLU A 21 -10.81 -3.96 -8.41
N THR A 22 -11.46 -3.10 -7.62
CA THR A 22 -11.26 -1.64 -7.75
C THR A 22 -10.61 -0.91 -6.57
N ARG A 23 -10.27 -1.56 -5.44
CA ARG A 23 -9.69 -0.81 -4.30
C ARG A 23 -8.57 -1.57 -3.61
N TRP A 24 -7.36 -1.03 -3.72
CA TRP A 24 -6.13 -1.51 -3.05
C TRP A 24 -6.32 -1.76 -1.54
N TRP A 25 -7.16 -0.94 -0.90
CA TRP A 25 -7.51 -1.06 0.52
C TRP A 25 -8.20 -2.37 0.91
N SER A 26 -9.02 -2.97 0.02
CA SER A 26 -9.68 -4.24 0.36
C SER A 26 -8.68 -5.40 0.46
N ARG A 27 -7.59 -5.34 -0.32
CA ARG A 27 -6.49 -6.33 -0.27
C ARG A 27 -5.68 -6.19 1.01
N ASP A 28 -5.33 -4.97 1.40
CA ASP A 28 -4.68 -4.69 2.69
C ASP A 28 -5.55 -5.15 3.87
N ALA A 29 -6.83 -4.75 3.89
CA ALA A 29 -7.76 -5.14 4.95
C ALA A 29 -7.96 -6.67 5.03
N ALA A 30 -8.08 -7.36 3.89
CA ALA A 30 -8.21 -8.82 3.87
C ALA A 30 -6.92 -9.51 4.34
N LEU A 31 -5.77 -9.05 3.88
CA LEU A 31 -4.48 -9.62 4.26
C LEU A 31 -4.20 -9.41 5.75
N THR A 32 -4.43 -8.19 6.26
CA THR A 32 -4.26 -7.84 7.67
C THR A 32 -5.22 -8.65 8.56
N LYS A 33 -6.44 -8.92 8.09
CA LYS A 33 -7.40 -9.75 8.82
C LYS A 33 -6.96 -11.21 8.92
N VAL A 34 -6.42 -11.77 7.84
CA VAL A 34 -5.98 -13.17 7.82
C VAL A 34 -4.64 -13.33 8.56
N PHE A 35 -3.64 -12.51 8.26
CA PHE A 35 -2.25 -12.68 8.71
C PHE A 35 -1.83 -11.73 9.84
N GLY A 36 -2.69 -10.80 10.27
CA GLY A 36 -2.33 -9.80 11.26
C GLY A 36 -1.52 -8.65 10.68
N SER A 37 -0.81 -7.92 11.53
CA SER A 37 0.08 -6.84 11.09
C SER A 37 1.45 -7.40 10.70
N PHE A 38 2.24 -6.61 9.98
CA PHE A 38 3.61 -7.00 9.63
C PHE A 38 4.39 -7.39 10.90
N SER A 39 4.92 -8.62 10.94
CA SER A 39 5.67 -9.16 12.08
C SER A 39 4.88 -9.24 13.41
N ASP A 40 3.56 -9.07 13.40
CA ASP A 40 2.70 -9.22 14.58
C ASP A 40 1.40 -10.00 14.25
N PRO A 41 1.31 -11.30 14.63
CA PRO A 41 0.14 -12.13 14.38
C PRO A 41 -0.96 -12.01 15.45
N SER A 42 -0.85 -11.11 16.43
CA SER A 42 -1.74 -11.07 17.61
C SER A 42 -3.25 -11.03 17.29
N GLN A 43 -3.63 -10.41 16.17
CA GLN A 43 -5.03 -10.28 15.71
C GLN A 43 -5.34 -11.13 14.46
N ALA A 44 -4.46 -12.07 14.10
CA ALA A 44 -4.57 -12.83 12.86
C ALA A 44 -5.63 -13.95 12.96
N MET A 45 -6.51 -14.04 11.95
CA MET A 45 -7.47 -15.16 11.80
C MET A 45 -6.86 -16.45 11.24
N TYR A 46 -5.56 -16.44 10.93
CA TYR A 46 -4.93 -17.51 10.17
C TYR A 46 -5.16 -18.91 10.77
N VAL A 47 -5.04 -19.04 12.09
CA VAL A 47 -5.22 -20.32 12.80
C VAL A 47 -6.66 -20.83 12.67
N ASP A 48 -7.65 -19.96 12.89
CA ASP A 48 -9.07 -20.30 12.77
C ASP A 48 -9.42 -20.69 11.33
N LEU A 49 -8.83 -20.00 10.35
CA LEU A 49 -8.99 -20.31 8.92
C LEU A 49 -8.43 -21.70 8.59
N ILE A 50 -7.21 -22.02 9.05
CA ILE A 50 -6.59 -23.33 8.84
C ILE A 50 -7.46 -24.45 9.43
N GLN A 51 -7.91 -24.27 10.67
CA GLN A 51 -8.78 -25.24 11.34
C GLN A 51 -10.10 -25.45 10.60
N THR A 52 -10.74 -24.35 10.20
CA THR A 52 -12.01 -24.40 9.46
C THR A 52 -11.84 -25.15 8.15
N MET A 53 -10.78 -24.86 7.38
CA MET A 53 -10.50 -25.55 6.12
C MET A 53 -10.19 -27.04 6.34
N ALA A 54 -9.49 -27.38 7.43
CA ALA A 54 -9.20 -28.76 7.82
C ALA A 54 -10.46 -29.55 8.21
N GLU A 55 -11.46 -28.89 8.80
CA GLU A 55 -12.74 -29.52 9.13
C GLU A 55 -13.64 -29.68 7.93
N ILE A 56 -13.77 -28.63 7.12
CA ILE A 56 -14.57 -28.67 5.89
C ILE A 56 -14.05 -29.80 4.99
N SER A 57 -12.73 -29.92 4.81
CA SER A 57 -12.14 -30.96 3.96
C SER A 57 -12.37 -32.40 4.45
N ARG A 58 -12.63 -32.61 5.75
CA ARG A 58 -12.83 -33.95 6.36
C ARG A 58 -14.28 -34.30 6.65
N SER A 59 -15.17 -33.31 6.69
CA SER A 59 -16.57 -33.52 7.08
C SER A 59 -17.41 -34.07 5.93
N ASP A 60 -18.18 -35.12 6.18
CA ASP A 60 -19.15 -35.67 5.21
C ASP A 60 -20.40 -34.81 5.01
N ASN A 61 -20.53 -33.73 5.80
CA ASN A 61 -21.65 -32.79 5.69
C ASN A 61 -21.53 -31.83 4.49
N PHE A 62 -20.38 -31.79 3.83
CA PHE A 62 -20.12 -30.96 2.65
C PHE A 62 -20.00 -31.82 1.39
N ASN A 63 -20.39 -31.27 0.24
CA ASN A 63 -20.26 -31.95 -1.05
C ASN A 63 -18.78 -32.18 -1.41
N ALA A 64 -18.51 -33.14 -2.30
CA ALA A 64 -17.14 -33.53 -2.65
C ALA A 64 -16.29 -32.35 -3.17
N ASP A 65 -16.88 -31.46 -3.99
CA ASP A 65 -16.18 -30.31 -4.56
C ASP A 65 -15.75 -29.28 -3.51
N ILE A 66 -16.62 -28.95 -2.55
CA ILE A 66 -16.28 -28.02 -1.46
C ILE A 66 -15.14 -28.60 -0.60
N ARG A 67 -15.19 -29.90 -0.31
CA ARG A 67 -14.14 -30.58 0.46
C ARG A 67 -12.79 -30.57 -0.27
N TYR A 68 -12.82 -30.85 -1.57
CA TYR A 68 -11.64 -30.82 -2.43
C TYR A 68 -11.03 -29.41 -2.48
N ASN A 69 -11.86 -28.38 -2.67
CA ASN A 69 -11.40 -26.99 -2.71
C ASN A 69 -10.83 -26.55 -1.35
N ALA A 70 -11.49 -26.87 -0.24
CA ALA A 70 -11.00 -26.59 1.10
C ALA A 70 -9.65 -27.27 1.36
N GLY A 71 -9.50 -28.54 0.97
CA GLY A 71 -8.23 -29.26 1.05
C GLY A 71 -7.13 -28.60 0.21
N THR A 72 -7.44 -28.20 -1.03
CA THR A 72 -6.49 -27.55 -1.93
C THR A 72 -6.02 -26.19 -1.38
N HIS A 73 -6.94 -25.37 -0.87
CA HIS A 73 -6.59 -24.09 -0.24
C HIS A 73 -5.77 -24.30 1.02
N LEU A 74 -6.13 -25.29 1.84
CA LEU A 74 -5.38 -25.67 3.03
C LEU A 74 -3.94 -26.05 2.70
N GLU A 75 -3.71 -26.89 1.68
CA GLU A 75 -2.36 -27.23 1.21
C GLU A 75 -1.58 -26.02 0.70
N SER A 76 -2.25 -25.03 0.10
CA SER A 76 -1.59 -23.79 -0.31
C SER A 76 -1.22 -22.92 0.90
N LEU A 77 -2.10 -22.82 1.90
CA LEU A 77 -1.89 -21.95 3.07
C LEU A 77 -0.75 -22.44 3.96
N LYS A 78 -0.53 -23.76 4.07
CA LYS A 78 0.57 -24.36 4.86
C LYS A 78 1.96 -24.03 4.35
N LYS A 79 2.09 -23.70 3.06
CA LYS A 79 3.40 -23.49 2.43
C LYS A 79 4.11 -22.26 2.99
N PHE A 80 5.40 -22.40 3.26
CA PHE A 80 6.20 -21.27 3.75
C PHE A 80 6.24 -20.12 2.73
N HIS A 81 6.23 -20.46 1.44
CA HIS A 81 6.12 -19.49 0.35
C HIS A 81 4.88 -18.59 0.47
N THR A 82 3.73 -19.13 0.90
CA THR A 82 2.50 -18.35 1.09
C THR A 82 2.66 -17.39 2.27
N VAL A 83 3.22 -17.87 3.38
CA VAL A 83 3.46 -17.06 4.59
C VAL A 83 4.43 -15.92 4.31
N ILE A 84 5.57 -16.20 3.67
CA ILE A 84 6.58 -15.17 3.37
C ILE A 84 6.07 -14.13 2.36
N THR A 85 5.28 -14.57 1.38
CA THR A 85 4.64 -13.65 0.42
C THR A 85 3.64 -12.73 1.13
N ALA A 86 2.85 -13.26 2.07
CA ALA A 86 1.94 -12.46 2.88
C ALA A 86 2.71 -11.42 3.72
N GLN A 87 3.80 -11.81 4.38
CA GLN A 87 4.62 -10.87 5.16
C GLN A 87 5.26 -9.78 4.28
N LEU A 88 5.69 -10.12 3.06
CA LEU A 88 6.18 -9.12 2.09
C LEU A 88 5.09 -8.09 1.75
N TYR A 89 3.86 -8.54 1.45
CA TYR A 89 2.76 -7.62 1.17
C TYR A 89 2.37 -6.77 2.38
N LEU A 90 2.35 -7.35 3.59
CA LEU A 90 2.09 -6.59 4.82
C LEU A 90 3.15 -5.50 5.04
N PHE A 91 4.43 -5.79 4.77
CA PHE A 91 5.48 -4.77 4.82
C PHE A 91 5.25 -3.65 3.79
N VAL A 92 4.89 -4.00 2.56
CA VAL A 92 4.55 -3.01 1.51
C VAL A 92 3.35 -2.16 1.92
N PHE A 93 2.27 -2.75 2.42
CA PHE A 93 1.07 -2.03 2.83
C PHE A 93 1.30 -1.15 4.05
N LYS A 94 2.09 -1.61 5.02
CA LYS A 94 2.50 -0.79 6.18
C LYS A 94 3.07 0.57 5.75
N ASN A 95 3.84 0.61 4.66
CA ASN A 95 4.44 1.83 4.14
C ASN A 95 3.51 2.58 3.15
N THR A 96 2.78 1.87 2.30
CA THR A 96 2.03 2.48 1.18
C THR A 96 0.58 2.85 1.51
N THR A 97 -0.07 2.16 2.46
CA THR A 97 -1.47 2.44 2.82
C THR A 97 -1.65 3.83 3.44
N PRO A 98 -0.82 4.30 4.41
CA PRO A 98 -0.96 5.65 4.96
C PRO A 98 -0.84 6.74 3.90
N LEU A 99 0.12 6.59 2.98
CA LEU A 99 0.27 7.47 1.83
C LEU A 99 -0.99 7.46 0.95
N SER A 100 -1.47 6.28 0.57
CA SER A 100 -2.66 6.15 -0.27
C SER A 100 -3.89 6.79 0.36
N LEU A 101 -4.09 6.63 1.68
CA LEU A 101 -5.21 7.25 2.39
C LEU A 101 -5.07 8.77 2.43
N TYR A 102 -3.86 9.28 2.67
CA TYR A 102 -3.61 10.71 2.67
C TYR A 102 -3.89 11.36 1.31
N LEU A 103 -3.42 10.73 0.22
CA LEU A 103 -3.64 11.20 -1.15
C LEU A 103 -5.13 11.23 -1.56
N GLN A 104 -6.00 10.53 -0.82
CA GLN A 104 -7.44 10.49 -1.06
C GLN A 104 -8.23 11.50 -0.20
N THR A 105 -7.56 12.29 0.64
CA THR A 105 -8.22 13.30 1.48
C THR A 105 -8.68 14.49 0.65
N GLN A 106 -9.85 15.06 0.97
CA GLN A 106 -10.42 16.21 0.25
C GLN A 106 -9.59 17.49 0.42
N SER A 107 -8.90 17.63 1.54
CA SER A 107 -8.07 18.78 1.90
C SER A 107 -6.58 18.42 1.92
N MET A 108 -6.15 17.62 0.94
CA MET A 108 -4.76 17.19 0.82
C MET A 108 -3.84 18.39 0.59
N ASP A 109 -2.82 18.53 1.43
CA ASP A 109 -1.72 19.47 1.22
C ASP A 109 -0.71 18.84 0.25
N VAL A 110 -0.47 19.49 -0.89
CA VAL A 110 0.38 18.98 -1.96
C VAL A 110 1.84 18.84 -1.53
N LEU A 111 2.35 19.75 -0.68
CA LEU A 111 3.71 19.70 -0.19
C LEU A 111 3.87 18.59 0.84
N GLN A 112 2.89 18.45 1.74
CA GLN A 112 2.88 17.35 2.70
C GLN A 112 2.72 16.00 1.99
N ALA A 113 1.89 15.91 0.95
CA ALA A 113 1.76 14.71 0.11
C ALA A 113 3.12 14.33 -0.50
N TYR A 114 3.85 15.29 -1.07
CA TYR A 114 5.17 15.05 -1.63
C TYR A 114 6.19 14.58 -0.58
N ARG A 115 6.16 15.16 0.62
CA ARG A 115 6.98 14.70 1.76
C ARG A 115 6.67 13.26 2.13
N MET A 116 5.39 12.91 2.25
CA MET A 116 4.96 11.54 2.56
C MET A 116 5.37 10.54 1.47
N VAL A 117 5.30 10.93 0.19
CA VAL A 117 5.82 10.10 -0.91
C VAL A 117 7.32 9.86 -0.73
N THR A 118 8.09 10.92 -0.49
CA THR A 118 9.54 10.85 -0.34
C THR A 118 9.93 9.98 0.85
N GLU A 119 9.25 10.14 1.98
CA GLU A 119 9.44 9.31 3.17
C GLU A 119 9.10 7.85 2.90
N THR A 120 7.99 7.57 2.21
CA THR A 120 7.60 6.20 1.83
C THR A 120 8.65 5.55 0.94
N VAL A 121 9.17 6.28 -0.06
CA VAL A 121 10.24 5.80 -0.94
C VAL A 121 11.51 5.53 -0.14
N ASN A 122 11.92 6.45 0.73
CA ASN A 122 13.12 6.30 1.56
C ASN A 122 13.01 5.10 2.51
N ASN A 123 11.84 4.90 3.14
CA ASN A 123 11.59 3.75 4.01
C ASN A 123 11.67 2.43 3.25
N LEU A 124 11.14 2.37 2.02
CA LEU A 124 11.24 1.17 1.18
C LEU A 124 12.68 0.94 0.71
N GLN A 125 13.42 2.00 0.35
CA GLN A 125 14.81 1.93 -0.08
C GLN A 125 15.79 1.57 1.05
N ALA A 126 15.50 1.99 2.28
CA ALA A 126 16.31 1.64 3.46
C ALA A 126 16.35 0.12 3.72
N HIS A 127 15.35 -0.60 3.23
CA HIS A 127 15.28 -2.05 3.26
C HIS A 127 15.54 -2.69 1.90
N ASP A 128 16.00 -1.93 0.89
CA ASP A 128 16.33 -2.51 -0.41
C ASP A 128 17.42 -3.57 -0.24
N ARG A 129 17.23 -4.72 -0.90
CA ARG A 129 18.11 -5.90 -0.84
C ARG A 129 18.22 -6.62 0.51
N ASP A 130 17.58 -6.14 1.58
CA ASP A 130 17.54 -6.85 2.89
C ASP A 130 16.25 -7.67 3.06
N SER A 131 16.24 -8.86 2.44
CA SER A 131 15.13 -9.81 2.57
C SER A 131 15.06 -10.49 3.95
N GLN A 132 16.09 -10.36 4.79
CA GLN A 132 16.20 -11.14 6.02
C GLN A 132 15.09 -10.77 7.01
N MET A 133 14.76 -9.49 7.11
CA MET A 133 13.66 -9.01 7.95
C MET A 133 12.32 -9.70 7.61
N ILE A 134 12.02 -9.90 6.32
CA ILE A 134 10.79 -10.56 5.87
C ILE A 134 10.84 -12.06 6.16
N ILE A 135 11.99 -12.70 5.91
CA ILE A 135 12.21 -14.11 6.22
C ILE A 135 12.00 -14.36 7.72
N ASP A 136 12.62 -13.56 8.57
CA ASP A 136 12.52 -13.71 10.03
C ASP A 136 11.09 -13.46 10.53
N ALA A 137 10.38 -12.49 9.95
CA ALA A 137 8.97 -12.26 10.24
C ALA A 137 8.11 -13.47 9.85
N ALA A 138 8.38 -14.08 8.70
CA ALA A 138 7.67 -15.28 8.24
C ALA A 138 7.95 -16.51 9.11
N LYS A 139 9.22 -16.73 9.51
CA LYS A 139 9.60 -17.80 10.43
C LYS A 139 8.91 -17.64 11.79
N ARG A 140 8.95 -16.43 12.36
CA ARG A 140 8.26 -16.12 13.63
C ARG A 140 6.75 -16.33 13.53
N PHE A 141 6.14 -15.96 12.41
CA PHE A 141 4.73 -16.20 12.14
C PHE A 141 4.41 -17.71 12.09
N ALA A 142 5.21 -18.50 11.37
CA ALA A 142 4.99 -19.94 11.24
C ALA A 142 5.11 -20.67 12.60
N VAL A 143 6.14 -20.35 13.39
CA VAL A 143 6.33 -20.89 14.74
C VAL A 143 5.14 -20.53 15.65
N TRP A 144 4.68 -19.28 15.61
CA TRP A 144 3.49 -18.85 16.34
C TRP A 144 2.25 -19.64 15.92
N ALA A 145 2.03 -19.81 14.62
CA ALA A 145 0.87 -20.52 14.08
C ALA A 145 0.87 -21.99 14.50
N ASN A 146 2.02 -22.68 14.40
CA ASN A 146 2.17 -24.07 14.85
C ASN A 146 1.89 -24.19 16.36
N SER A 147 2.47 -23.32 17.19
CA SER A 147 2.21 -23.31 18.64
C SER A 147 0.71 -23.13 18.98
N LYS A 148 -0.01 -22.30 18.22
CA LYS A 148 -1.45 -22.12 18.38
C LYS A 148 -2.26 -23.32 17.89
N LEU A 149 -1.87 -23.95 16.79
CA LEU A 149 -2.52 -25.15 16.26
C LEU A 149 -2.36 -26.34 17.21
N ASP A 150 -1.18 -26.51 17.81
CA ASP A 150 -0.91 -27.54 18.82
C ASP A 150 -1.81 -27.40 20.05
N THR A 151 -2.04 -26.16 20.50
CA THR A 151 -2.95 -25.86 21.62
C THR A 151 -4.39 -26.33 21.34
N THR A 152 -4.77 -26.39 20.06
CA THR A 152 -6.12 -26.73 19.59
C THR A 152 -6.26 -28.17 19.07
N ASP A 153 -5.23 -29.01 19.25
CA ASP A 153 -5.13 -30.40 18.74
C ASP A 153 -5.39 -30.50 17.21
N CYS A 154 -5.04 -29.45 16.47
CA CYS A 154 -5.14 -29.45 15.02
C CYS A 154 -3.88 -30.06 14.41
N LYS A 155 -3.99 -31.27 13.83
CA LYS A 155 -2.86 -32.00 13.21
C LYS A 155 -2.31 -31.40 11.90
N VAL A 156 -2.46 -30.10 11.71
CA VAL A 156 -1.95 -29.37 10.54
C VAL A 156 -0.62 -28.73 10.93
N LEU A 157 0.43 -29.03 10.17
CA LEU A 157 1.74 -28.40 10.31
C LEU A 157 1.93 -27.33 9.24
N ILE A 158 2.30 -26.12 9.64
CA ILE A 158 2.72 -25.04 8.75
C ILE A 158 4.22 -25.17 8.52
N GLU A 159 4.66 -25.05 7.27
CA GLU A 159 6.08 -25.06 6.93
C GLU A 159 6.78 -23.83 7.54
N GLU A 160 7.87 -24.05 8.28
CA GLU A 160 8.59 -23.00 8.99
C GLU A 160 9.77 -22.40 8.21
N ASP A 161 10.21 -23.07 7.15
CA ASP A 161 11.35 -22.64 6.34
C ASP A 161 11.17 -23.02 4.88
N PHE A 162 12.07 -22.52 4.04
CA PHE A 162 12.12 -22.90 2.65
C PHE A 162 12.35 -24.41 2.48
N PRO A 163 11.78 -25.02 1.42
CA PRO A 163 12.06 -26.41 1.11
C PRO A 163 13.56 -26.62 0.90
N SER A 164 14.06 -27.77 1.34
CA SER A 164 15.46 -28.13 1.17
C SER A 164 15.86 -28.09 -0.31
N PRO A 165 17.11 -27.68 -0.64
CA PRO A 165 17.56 -27.56 -2.01
C PRO A 165 17.33 -28.87 -2.76
N ARG A 166 16.60 -28.82 -3.87
CA ARG A 166 16.46 -30.01 -4.73
C ARG A 166 17.83 -30.33 -5.32
N ARG A 167 18.27 -31.59 -5.22
CA ARG A 167 19.51 -32.06 -5.84
C ARG A 167 19.42 -31.89 -7.35
N ILE A 168 20.14 -30.91 -7.91
CA ILE A 168 20.22 -30.72 -9.35
C ILE A 168 21.25 -31.69 -9.92
N GLN A 169 20.84 -32.52 -10.88
CA GLN A 169 21.80 -33.30 -11.68
C GLN A 169 22.53 -32.35 -12.62
N ARG A 170 23.79 -32.04 -12.32
CA ARG A 170 24.65 -31.29 -13.24
C ARG A 170 24.92 -32.15 -14.48
N LYS A 171 24.48 -31.69 -15.66
CA LYS A 171 24.93 -32.28 -16.92
C LYS A 171 26.42 -32.01 -17.09
N LYS A 172 27.20 -33.03 -17.48
CA LYS A 172 28.63 -32.86 -17.80
C LYS A 172 28.75 -31.95 -19.03
N ARG A 173 29.60 -30.93 -18.95
CA ARG A 173 29.88 -29.98 -20.04
C ARG A 173 30.99 -30.52 -20.95
N MET A 174 30.94 -30.15 -22.23
CA MET A 174 32.00 -30.44 -23.20
C MET A 174 32.94 -29.23 -23.38
N ALA A 175 34.15 -29.48 -23.85
CA ALA A 175 35.13 -28.41 -24.09
C ALA A 175 34.63 -27.45 -25.17
N GLY A 176 34.61 -26.15 -24.87
CA GLY A 176 34.17 -25.08 -25.78
C GLY A 176 32.76 -24.54 -25.53
N GLU A 177 31.99 -25.09 -24.59
CA GLU A 177 30.70 -24.51 -24.19
C GLU A 177 30.91 -23.23 -23.37
N LEU A 178 30.29 -22.13 -23.79
CA LEU A 178 30.16 -20.90 -22.98
C LEU A 178 29.30 -21.20 -21.74
N ALA A 179 29.66 -20.61 -20.60
CA ALA A 179 28.96 -20.85 -19.34
C ALA A 179 27.48 -20.45 -19.46
N VAL A 180 26.58 -21.40 -19.19
CA VAL A 180 25.18 -21.12 -18.90
C VAL A 180 25.09 -20.54 -17.49
N ASP A 181 24.25 -19.52 -17.29
CA ASP A 181 23.96 -18.94 -15.97
C ASP A 181 23.71 -20.06 -14.95
N GLU A 182 24.47 -20.06 -13.87
CA GLU A 182 24.32 -21.09 -12.85
C GLU A 182 22.95 -20.95 -12.17
N PRO A 183 22.17 -22.04 -12.06
CA PRO A 183 20.87 -21.97 -11.40
C PRO A 183 21.05 -21.61 -9.93
N ILE A 184 20.21 -20.71 -9.41
CA ILE A 184 20.19 -20.36 -7.99
C ILE A 184 19.85 -21.62 -7.19
N LEU A 185 20.77 -22.04 -6.31
CA LEU A 185 20.67 -23.32 -5.60
C LEU A 185 19.85 -23.24 -4.32
N LEU A 186 19.84 -22.07 -3.67
CA LEU A 186 19.17 -21.85 -2.40
C LEU A 186 17.82 -21.18 -2.63
N ALA A 187 16.75 -21.78 -2.12
CA ALA A 187 15.39 -21.25 -2.23
C ALA A 187 15.24 -19.87 -1.57
N SER A 188 16.02 -19.57 -0.53
CA SER A 188 16.10 -18.24 0.08
C SER A 188 16.68 -17.20 -0.87
N ASP A 189 17.75 -17.54 -1.59
CA ASP A 189 18.35 -16.66 -2.59
C ASP A 189 17.43 -16.48 -3.79
N GLN A 190 16.71 -17.54 -4.18
CA GLN A 190 15.72 -17.48 -5.24
C GLN A 190 14.59 -16.51 -4.86
N PHE A 191 14.05 -16.63 -3.65
CA PHE A 191 13.06 -15.68 -3.13
C PHE A 191 13.60 -14.25 -3.13
N ARG A 192 14.83 -14.04 -2.65
CA ARG A 192 15.46 -12.71 -2.61
C ARG A 192 15.55 -12.10 -4.01
N VAL A 193 16.08 -12.85 -4.98
CA VAL A 193 16.36 -12.35 -6.33
C VAL A 193 15.10 -12.21 -7.16
N GLU A 194 14.25 -13.24 -7.22
CA GLU A 194 13.13 -13.31 -8.15
C GLU A 194 11.86 -12.64 -7.62
N VAL A 195 11.65 -12.66 -6.31
CA VAL A 195 10.40 -12.16 -5.69
C VAL A 195 10.65 -10.85 -4.96
N TYR A 196 11.51 -10.85 -3.95
CA TYR A 196 11.68 -9.71 -3.05
C TYR A 196 12.20 -8.46 -3.78
N ASN A 197 13.38 -8.59 -4.41
CA ASN A 197 14.03 -7.51 -5.14
C ASN A 197 13.13 -6.97 -6.26
N VAL A 198 12.60 -7.87 -7.10
CA VAL A 198 11.73 -7.49 -8.22
C VAL A 198 10.48 -6.75 -7.75
N THR A 199 9.89 -7.16 -6.62
CA THR A 199 8.69 -6.52 -6.07
C THR A 199 8.99 -5.12 -5.55
N LEU A 200 10.04 -4.96 -4.72
CA LEU A 200 10.42 -3.66 -4.19
C LEU A 200 10.89 -2.72 -5.31
N ASP A 201 11.71 -3.19 -6.24
CA ASP A 201 12.17 -2.41 -7.40
C ASP A 201 10.98 -1.87 -8.21
N LYS A 202 9.98 -2.71 -8.49
CA LYS A 202 8.78 -2.28 -9.21
C LYS A 202 7.99 -1.22 -8.45
N ILE A 203 7.82 -1.38 -7.14
CA ILE A 203 7.08 -0.42 -6.31
C ILE A 203 7.83 0.90 -6.24
N ILE A 204 9.12 0.87 -5.92
CA ILE A 204 9.98 2.05 -5.80
C ILE A 204 10.04 2.79 -7.13
N ASN A 205 10.27 2.10 -8.24
CA ASN A 205 10.30 2.72 -9.57
C ASN A 205 8.94 3.29 -9.97
N SER A 206 7.85 2.62 -9.61
CA SER A 206 6.50 3.16 -9.86
C SER A 206 6.21 4.42 -9.04
N LEU A 207 6.68 4.50 -7.79
CA LEU A 207 6.51 5.71 -6.96
C LEU A 207 7.38 6.85 -7.49
N ASN A 208 8.66 6.56 -7.80
CA ASN A 208 9.59 7.55 -8.31
C ASN A 208 9.13 8.15 -9.64
N SER A 209 8.86 7.29 -10.63
CA SER A 209 8.43 7.75 -11.96
C SER A 209 7.18 8.63 -11.93
N ARG A 210 6.24 8.34 -11.02
CA ARG A 210 4.98 9.10 -10.89
C ARG A 210 5.13 10.40 -10.12
N PHE A 211 5.94 10.44 -9.07
CA PHE A 211 5.89 11.52 -8.09
C PHE A 211 7.21 12.28 -7.91
N THR A 212 8.39 11.64 -8.00
CA THR A 212 9.65 12.33 -7.67
C THR A 212 10.16 13.23 -8.79
N THR A 213 9.76 12.99 -10.04
CA THR A 213 10.08 13.84 -11.20
C THR A 213 9.53 15.27 -11.09
N HIS A 214 8.54 15.51 -10.23
CA HIS A 214 7.76 16.75 -10.21
C HIS A 214 7.87 17.54 -8.89
N GLY A 215 8.85 17.24 -8.03
CA GLY A 215 9.03 17.91 -6.74
C GLY A 215 9.06 19.44 -6.81
N GLN A 216 9.78 20.02 -7.77
CA GLN A 216 9.83 21.48 -7.97
C GLN A 216 8.46 22.07 -8.37
N LEU A 217 7.67 21.33 -9.15
CA LEU A 217 6.32 21.76 -9.51
C LEU A 217 5.39 21.75 -8.29
N PHE A 218 5.51 20.76 -7.42
CA PHE A 218 4.72 20.72 -6.18
C PHE A 218 5.09 21.86 -5.22
N ALA A 219 6.38 22.21 -5.13
CA ALA A 219 6.83 23.37 -4.38
C ALA A 219 6.25 24.67 -4.96
N ASP A 220 6.28 24.84 -6.28
CA ASP A 220 5.68 26.00 -6.95
C ASP A 220 4.15 26.08 -6.74
N LEU A 221 3.45 24.96 -6.80
CA LEU A 221 2.00 24.90 -6.56
C LEU A 221 1.62 25.19 -5.11
N ALA A 222 2.47 24.79 -4.15
CA ALA A 222 2.26 25.10 -2.74
C ALA A 222 2.26 26.61 -2.47
N CYS A 223 2.91 27.41 -3.32
CA CYS A 223 2.87 28.86 -3.23
C CYS A 223 1.46 29.44 -3.41
N PHE A 224 0.52 28.71 -4.04
CA PHE A 224 -0.86 29.13 -4.23
C PHE A 224 -1.81 28.68 -3.13
N ASP A 225 -1.35 27.88 -2.16
CA ASP A 225 -2.16 27.56 -0.99
C ASP A 225 -2.25 28.80 -0.09
N PRO A 226 -3.45 29.32 0.20
CA PRO A 226 -3.59 30.52 1.01
C PRO A 226 -3.06 30.39 2.44
N LYS A 227 -2.85 29.17 2.94
CA LYS A 227 -2.18 28.93 4.23
C LYS A 227 -0.74 29.43 4.24
N ASN A 228 -0.08 29.45 3.09
CA ASN A 228 1.34 29.81 2.95
C ASN A 228 1.55 31.29 2.60
N PHE A 229 0.48 32.07 2.41
CA PHE A 229 0.59 33.47 1.96
C PHE A 229 1.27 34.38 2.98
N GLU A 230 1.07 34.15 4.28
CA GLU A 230 1.75 34.92 5.32
C GLU A 230 3.27 34.71 5.24
N ASP A 231 3.70 33.46 5.09
CA ASP A 231 5.14 33.12 4.98
C ASP A 231 5.75 33.66 3.68
N ILE A 232 5.04 33.51 2.55
CA ILE A 232 5.48 33.98 1.22
C ILE A 232 5.73 35.48 1.20
N LEU A 233 4.90 36.27 1.90
CA LEU A 233 5.05 37.72 1.98
C LEU A 233 6.25 38.16 2.83
N VAL A 234 6.77 37.29 3.70
CA VAL A 234 7.90 37.57 4.60
C VAL A 234 9.22 37.08 4.01
N ASP A 235 9.26 35.85 3.51
CA ASP A 235 10.46 35.25 2.92
C ASP A 235 10.09 34.44 1.67
N PHE A 236 10.81 34.68 0.58
CA PHE A 236 10.51 34.10 -0.71
C PHE A 236 11.73 33.46 -1.36
N HIS A 237 11.63 32.16 -1.62
CA HIS A 237 12.75 31.42 -2.20
C HIS A 237 12.98 31.82 -3.66
N SER A 238 14.24 32.11 -4.01
CA SER A 238 14.60 32.61 -5.34
C SER A 238 14.26 31.65 -6.48
N SER A 239 14.16 30.34 -6.21
CA SER A 239 13.84 29.32 -7.21
C SER A 239 12.34 29.05 -7.41
N ALA A 240 11.45 29.73 -6.67
CA ALA A 240 10.02 29.47 -6.74
C ALA A 240 9.40 29.97 -8.06
N LEU A 241 8.37 29.26 -8.52
CA LEU A 241 7.66 29.42 -9.79
C LEU A 241 8.51 29.19 -11.05
N GLU A 242 9.75 28.73 -10.92
CA GLU A 242 10.62 28.43 -12.08
C GLU A 242 10.06 27.31 -12.94
N ARG A 243 9.65 26.20 -12.30
CA ARG A 243 9.15 25.06 -13.05
C ARG A 243 7.80 25.39 -13.65
N MET A 244 6.92 26.04 -12.89
CA MET A 244 5.61 26.43 -13.35
C MET A 244 5.68 27.44 -14.51
N SER A 245 6.50 28.50 -14.41
CA SER A 245 6.69 29.45 -15.52
C SER A 245 7.21 28.77 -16.79
N SER A 246 8.14 27.81 -16.69
CA SER A 246 8.64 27.04 -17.83
C SER A 246 7.55 26.23 -18.56
N LEU A 247 6.48 25.86 -17.85
CA LEU A 247 5.35 25.12 -18.41
C LEU A 247 4.29 26.07 -18.98
N VAL A 248 3.96 27.15 -18.25
CA VAL A 248 2.92 28.10 -18.64
C VAL A 248 3.34 28.96 -19.84
N ILE A 249 4.64 29.26 -19.99
CA ILE A 249 5.18 29.99 -21.15
C ILE A 249 4.80 29.35 -22.50
N LYS A 250 4.57 28.04 -22.52
CA LYS A 250 4.13 27.32 -23.73
C LYS A 250 2.72 27.70 -24.17
N PHE A 251 1.90 28.21 -23.26
CA PHE A 251 0.51 28.62 -23.49
C PHE A 251 0.38 30.14 -23.54
N ASP A 252 1.16 30.86 -22.72
CA ASP A 252 1.22 32.33 -22.70
C ASP A 252 2.67 32.82 -22.57
N CYS A 253 3.18 33.43 -23.63
CA CYS A 253 4.54 33.97 -23.67
C CYS A 253 4.77 35.11 -22.67
N ASN A 254 3.70 35.72 -22.14
CA ASN A 254 3.77 36.75 -21.11
C ASN A 254 3.83 36.18 -19.70
N ALA A 255 3.58 34.89 -19.47
CA ALA A 255 3.61 34.27 -18.15
C ALA A 255 5.04 33.97 -17.67
N THR A 256 5.90 35.00 -17.67
CA THR A 256 7.27 34.89 -17.14
C THR A 256 7.25 34.71 -15.63
N LYS A 257 8.36 34.20 -15.09
CA LYS A 257 8.54 34.04 -13.64
C LYS A 257 8.29 35.34 -12.89
N GLU A 258 8.83 36.48 -13.32
CA GLU A 258 8.65 37.74 -12.60
C GLU A 258 7.19 38.18 -12.55
N LYS A 259 6.46 38.01 -13.65
CA LYS A 259 5.05 38.39 -13.74
C LYS A 259 4.19 37.49 -12.84
N LEU A 260 4.37 36.18 -12.90
CA LEU A 260 3.67 35.23 -12.03
C LEU A 260 3.94 35.52 -10.56
N LEU A 261 5.17 35.89 -10.20
CA LEU A 261 5.51 36.31 -8.84
C LEU A 261 4.79 37.59 -8.44
N SER A 262 4.80 38.61 -9.31
CA SER A 262 4.12 39.87 -9.02
C SER A 262 2.61 39.70 -8.83
N GLU A 263 1.97 38.85 -9.65
CA GLU A 263 0.55 38.52 -9.50
C GLU A 263 0.27 37.72 -8.24
N LEU A 264 1.13 36.75 -7.90
CA LEU A 264 1.00 35.98 -6.66
C LEU A 264 1.10 36.89 -5.43
N PHE A 265 2.07 37.81 -5.39
CA PHE A 265 2.20 38.77 -4.29
C PHE A 265 1.00 39.71 -4.20
N ASP A 266 0.54 40.24 -5.33
CA ASP A 266 -0.67 41.08 -5.37
C ASP A 266 -1.89 40.31 -4.85
N PHE A 267 -2.08 39.07 -5.30
CA PHE A 267 -3.15 38.18 -4.86
C PHE A 267 -3.07 37.86 -3.36
N ALA A 268 -1.89 37.45 -2.88
CA ALA A 268 -1.65 37.12 -1.48
C ALA A 268 -1.91 38.33 -0.55
N SER A 269 -1.47 39.52 -0.94
CA SER A 269 -1.69 40.76 -0.17
C SER A 269 -3.18 41.13 -0.05
N LYS A 270 -3.98 40.78 -1.06
CA LYS A 270 -5.42 41.04 -1.12
C LYS A 270 -6.26 39.89 -0.57
N TRP A 271 -5.67 38.72 -0.32
CA TRP A 271 -6.37 37.50 0.06
C TRP A 271 -7.26 37.69 1.29
N GLN A 272 -6.79 38.38 2.34
CA GLN A 272 -7.60 38.63 3.53
C GLN A 272 -8.89 39.43 3.23
N ARG A 273 -8.83 40.36 2.26
CA ARG A 273 -10.01 41.12 1.80
C ARG A 273 -10.92 40.28 0.90
N LEU A 274 -10.35 39.42 0.07
CA LEU A 274 -11.09 38.50 -0.80
C LEU A 274 -11.80 37.40 0.00
N LYS A 275 -11.15 36.84 1.02
CA LYS A 275 -11.71 35.86 1.96
C LYS A 275 -12.88 36.45 2.75
N MET A 276 -12.81 37.74 3.08
CA MET A 276 -13.86 38.49 3.76
C MET A 276 -14.94 39.02 2.81
N SER A 277 -14.77 38.91 1.49
CA SER A 277 -15.79 39.33 0.54
C SER A 277 -17.02 38.43 0.70
N GLU A 278 -18.14 39.07 1.05
CA GLU A 278 -19.46 38.51 1.38
C GLU A 278 -20.15 37.75 0.23
N LEU A 279 -19.40 37.22 -0.75
CA LEU A 279 -19.96 36.41 -1.82
C LEU A 279 -20.57 35.11 -1.30
N TYR A 280 -20.03 34.51 -0.24
CA TYR A 280 -20.57 33.27 0.35
C TYR A 280 -21.86 33.50 1.15
N SER A 281 -21.97 34.60 1.89
CA SER A 281 -23.20 34.93 2.64
C SER A 281 -24.31 35.39 1.69
N LEU A 282 -23.99 36.19 0.67
CA LEU A 282 -24.94 36.62 -0.36
C LEU A 282 -25.38 35.45 -1.27
N LEU A 283 -24.48 34.54 -1.66
CA LEU A 283 -24.86 33.33 -2.41
C LEU A 283 -25.76 32.40 -1.59
N LEU A 284 -25.46 32.20 -0.31
CA LEU A 284 -26.30 31.38 0.57
C LEU A 284 -27.68 32.01 0.79
N GLN A 285 -27.73 33.34 0.98
CA GLN A 285 -28.99 34.08 1.07
C GLN A 285 -29.79 34.04 -0.24
N CYS A 286 -29.13 34.16 -1.40
CA CYS A 286 -29.79 34.05 -2.71
C CYS A 286 -30.30 32.63 -3.00
N ILE A 287 -29.57 31.58 -2.60
CA ILE A 287 -29.99 30.17 -2.75
C ILE A 287 -31.21 29.88 -1.85
N ILE A 288 -31.19 30.34 -0.60
CA ILE A 288 -32.33 30.22 0.32
C ILE A 288 -33.55 30.99 -0.20
N ALA A 289 -33.35 32.20 -0.74
CA ALA A 289 -34.43 32.99 -1.34
C ALA A 289 -35.04 32.31 -2.58
N LEU A 290 -34.21 31.70 -3.44
CA LEU A 290 -34.68 30.94 -4.61
C LEU A 290 -35.46 29.67 -4.21
N GLN A 291 -35.03 28.97 -3.16
CA GLN A 291 -35.74 27.79 -2.65
C GLN A 291 -37.10 28.15 -2.02
N LEU A 292 -37.20 29.28 -1.32
CA LEU A 292 -38.46 29.76 -0.75
C LEU A 292 -39.46 30.25 -1.80
N ILE A 293 -38.98 30.78 -2.93
CA ILE A 293 -39.84 31.18 -4.06
C ILE A 293 -40.40 29.96 -4.79
N GLN A 294 -39.61 28.89 -4.94
CA GLN A 294 -40.06 27.64 -5.56
C GLN A 294 -41.00 26.81 -4.68
N SER A 295 -40.99 26.98 -3.36
CA SER A 295 -41.88 26.28 -2.43
C SER A 295 -43.24 26.98 -2.22
N ASN A 296 -43.41 28.21 -2.70
CA ASN A 296 -44.62 29.03 -2.55
C ASN A 296 -45.35 29.29 -3.89
N ALA A 297 -44.95 28.61 -4.97
CA ALA A 297 -45.63 28.58 -6.26
C ALA A 297 -46.16 27.17 -6.52
#